data_AF-A0A0S8CP57-F1
#
_entry.id   AF-A0A0S8CP57-F1
#
_cell.length_a   1.000
_cell.length_b   1.000
_cell.length_c   1.000
_cell.angle_alpha   90.00
_cell.angle_beta   90.00
_cell.angle_gamma   90.00
#
_symmetry.space_group_name_H-M   'P 1'
#
loop_
_entity.id
_entity.type
_entity.pdbx_description
1 polymer ?
#
loop_
_entity_poly.entity_id
_entity_poly.type
_entity_poly.pdbx_seq_one_letter_code
_entity_poly.pdbx_strand_id
1 'polypeptide(L)'
;MKNINTEIIVGLFMLAGFLAFGYISLQMGEFSIFDLQKNYGLEAEFDNVSGLKVGAAVEIAGVSVGKVSKIELGEQGLARVGILINQGVKISADAIASIRTQGLIGDKYIKIIQGADEEMLADGDAIFDTQSSIDFEALVSKYIFESD
;
A
#
# COMPACT_ATOMS: atom_id res chain seq x y z
N MET A 1 6.72 57.95 -18.33
CA MET A 1 6.31 56.79 -19.14
C MET A 1 5.79 55.74 -18.16
N LYS A 2 4.58 55.23 -18.36
CA LYS A 2 3.78 54.54 -17.32
C LYS A 2 4.16 53.06 -17.29
N ASN A 3 5.04 52.66 -16.37
CA ASN A 3 5.61 51.30 -16.24
C ASN A 3 4.64 50.24 -15.67
N ILE A 4 3.37 50.61 -15.48
CA ILE A 4 2.32 49.79 -14.84
C ILE A 4 2.02 48.49 -15.60
N ASN A 5 2.34 48.41 -16.89
CA ASN A 5 2.04 47.20 -17.67
C ASN A 5 3.02 46.06 -17.38
N THR A 6 4.31 46.33 -17.17
CA THR A 6 5.31 45.25 -16.99
C THR A 6 5.21 44.62 -15.60
N GLU A 7 5.01 45.44 -14.56
CA GLU A 7 4.86 44.96 -13.18
C GLU A 7 3.61 44.08 -13.01
N ILE A 8 2.48 44.46 -13.62
CA ILE A 8 1.24 43.67 -13.61
C ILE A 8 1.43 42.36 -14.39
N ILE A 9 2.11 42.39 -15.54
CA ILE A 9 2.38 41.18 -16.34
C ILE A 9 3.27 40.19 -15.56
N VAL A 10 4.31 40.67 -14.88
CA VAL A 10 5.18 39.82 -14.05
C VAL A 10 4.42 39.25 -12.87
N GLY A 11 3.57 40.05 -12.21
CA GLY A 11 2.70 39.58 -11.13
C GLY A 11 1.73 38.49 -11.59
N LEU A 12 1.09 38.68 -12.75
CA LEU A 12 0.17 37.69 -13.33
C LEU A 12 0.92 36.41 -13.74
N PHE A 13 2.12 36.53 -14.30
CA PHE A 13 2.96 35.39 -14.65
C PHE A 13 3.36 34.59 -13.40
N MET A 14 3.78 35.26 -12.32
CA MET A 14 4.10 34.59 -11.06
C MET A 14 2.86 33.91 -10.46
N LEU A 15 1.70 34.57 -10.47
CA LEU A 15 0.45 33.98 -9.98
C LEU A 15 0.07 32.71 -10.76
N ALA A 16 0.13 32.77 -12.10
CA ALA A 16 -0.11 31.62 -12.95
C ALA A 16 0.90 30.50 -12.68
N GLY A 17 2.17 30.84 -12.46
CA GLY A 17 3.21 29.88 -12.06
C GLY A 17 2.92 29.19 -10.73
N PHE A 18 2.51 29.94 -9.71
CA PHE A 18 2.12 29.37 -8.41
C PHE A 18 0.88 28.50 -8.52
N LEU A 19 -0.11 28.89 -9.33
CA LEU A 19 -1.30 28.07 -9.56
C LEU A 19 -0.96 26.77 -10.30
N ALA A 20 -0.11 26.82 -11.33
CA ALA A 20 0.35 25.64 -12.04
C ALA A 20 1.19 24.72 -11.14
N PHE A 21 2.08 25.30 -10.33
CA PHE A 21 2.87 24.56 -9.36
C PHE A 21 1.99 23.91 -8.29
N GLY A 22 1.03 24.65 -7.74
CA GLY A 22 0.05 24.12 -6.80
C GLY A 22 -0.78 23.00 -7.41
N TYR A 23 -1.23 23.15 -8.65
CA TYR A 23 -1.96 22.12 -9.39
C TYR A 23 -1.13 20.84 -9.56
N ILE A 24 0.13 20.96 -10.01
CA ILE A 24 1.03 19.81 -10.16
C ILE A 24 1.33 19.17 -8.80
N SER A 25 1.57 19.98 -7.77
CA SER A 25 1.84 19.50 -6.41
C SER A 25 0.66 18.71 -5.84
N LEU A 26 -0.57 19.13 -6.12
CA LEU A 26 -1.78 18.39 -5.72
C LEU A 26 -1.95 17.10 -6.54
N GLN A 27 -1.57 17.10 -7.82
CA GLN A 27 -1.65 15.91 -8.66
C GLN A 27 -0.58 14.86 -8.36
N MET A 28 0.61 15.28 -7.89
CA MET A 28 1.68 14.37 -7.48
C MET A 28 1.55 13.93 -6.01
N GLY A 29 0.81 14.66 -5.19
CA GLY A 29 0.50 14.24 -3.83
C GLY A 29 -0.49 13.08 -3.86
N GLU A 30 -0.11 11.90 -3.37
CA GLU A 30 -1.02 10.80 -3.05
C GLU A 30 -1.94 11.14 -1.84
N PHE A 31 -2.40 12.39 -1.74
CA PHE A 31 -3.38 12.81 -0.76
C PHE A 31 -4.74 12.29 -1.21
N SER A 32 -5.02 11.05 -0.79
CA SER A 32 -6.31 10.35 -0.88
C SER A 32 -7.40 11.02 -0.03
N ILE A 33 -7.47 12.36 0.02
CA ILE A 33 -8.48 13.13 0.76
C ILE A 33 -9.89 12.95 0.12
N PHE A 34 -9.94 12.46 -1.12
CA PHE A 34 -11.17 12.21 -1.88
C PHE A 34 -11.38 10.73 -2.22
N ASP A 35 -10.99 9.79 -1.35
CA ASP A 35 -11.48 8.41 -1.47
C ASP A 35 -12.95 8.33 -0.99
N LEU A 36 -13.84 8.93 -1.78
CA LEU A 36 -15.30 8.82 -1.67
C LEU A 36 -15.80 7.45 -2.15
N GLN A 37 -14.91 6.57 -2.63
CA GLN A 37 -15.22 5.17 -2.83
C GLN A 37 -15.23 4.48 -1.47
N LYS A 38 -16.31 3.72 -1.20
CA LYS A 38 -16.46 2.93 0.02
C LYS A 38 -15.49 1.74 -0.03
N ASN A 39 -14.22 2.01 0.20
CA ASN A 39 -13.23 0.99 0.49
C ASN A 39 -13.48 0.50 1.91
N TYR A 40 -13.25 -0.79 2.14
CA TYR A 40 -13.30 -1.35 3.50
C TYR A 40 -11.89 -1.73 3.93
N GLY A 41 -11.65 -1.60 5.22
CA GLY A 41 -10.41 -1.95 5.88
C GLY A 41 -10.42 -3.41 6.30
N LEU A 42 -9.29 -4.07 6.12
CA LEU A 42 -8.96 -5.34 6.75
C LEU A 42 -7.67 -5.18 7.55
N GLU A 43 -7.47 -6.02 8.56
CA GLU A 43 -6.21 -6.12 9.29
C GLU A 43 -5.53 -7.46 9.04
N ALA A 44 -4.20 -7.51 9.09
CA ALA A 44 -3.43 -8.74 9.02
C ALA A 44 -2.18 -8.60 9.88
N GLU A 45 -1.82 -9.65 10.62
CA GLU A 45 -0.63 -9.66 11.46
C GLU A 45 0.45 -10.57 10.87
N PHE A 46 1.69 -10.09 10.79
CA PHE A 46 2.82 -10.81 10.23
C PHE A 46 3.98 -10.80 11.21
N ASP A 47 4.81 -11.85 11.21
CA ASP A 47 6.05 -11.87 12.00
C ASP A 47 7.09 -10.87 11.46
N ASN A 48 7.14 -10.72 10.13
CA ASN A 48 8.11 -9.87 9.46
C ASN A 48 7.52 -9.22 8.20
N VAL A 49 7.50 -7.88 8.23
CA VAL A 49 7.03 -7.01 7.14
C VAL A 49 8.16 -6.21 6.48
N SER A 50 9.42 -6.64 6.68
CA SER A 50 10.60 -5.92 6.20
C SER A 50 10.52 -5.68 4.68
N GLY A 51 10.69 -4.42 4.27
CA GLY A 51 10.59 -4.00 2.88
C GLY A 51 9.16 -3.73 2.37
N LEU A 52 8.12 -4.03 3.15
CA LEU A 52 6.76 -3.56 2.89
C LEU A 52 6.63 -2.09 3.30
N LYS A 53 5.89 -1.30 2.51
CA LYS A 53 5.69 0.13 2.75
C LYS A 53 4.20 0.46 2.75
N VAL A 54 3.82 1.52 3.46
CA VAL A 54 2.49 2.13 3.31
C VAL A 54 2.31 2.57 1.86
N GLY A 55 1.14 2.31 1.29
CA GLY A 55 0.84 2.52 -0.13
C GLY A 55 1.19 1.31 -1.03
N ALA A 56 1.87 0.28 -0.51
CA ALA A 56 2.15 -0.92 -1.29
C ALA A 56 0.85 -1.57 -1.83
N ALA A 57 0.91 -2.10 -3.05
CA ALA A 57 -0.24 -2.70 -3.70
C ALA A 57 -0.71 -3.97 -2.97
N VAL A 58 -2.02 -4.20 -3.01
CA VAL A 58 -2.65 -5.43 -2.57
C VAL A 58 -3.26 -6.08 -3.79
N GLU A 59 -2.88 -7.31 -4.10
CA GLU A 59 -3.22 -7.97 -5.36
C GLU A 59 -3.92 -9.31 -5.16
N ILE A 60 -4.90 -9.59 -6.02
CA ILE A 60 -5.51 -10.92 -6.19
C ILE A 60 -5.27 -11.35 -7.62
N ALA A 61 -4.70 -12.54 -7.81
CA ALA A 61 -4.39 -13.09 -9.14
C ALA A 61 -3.57 -12.13 -10.04
N GLY A 62 -2.74 -11.26 -9.44
CA GLY A 62 -1.91 -10.27 -10.15
C GLY A 62 -2.64 -8.98 -10.54
N VAL A 63 -3.88 -8.79 -10.08
CA VAL A 63 -4.66 -7.55 -10.26
C VAL A 63 -4.66 -6.77 -8.97
N SER A 64 -4.32 -5.49 -9.02
CA SER A 64 -4.39 -4.59 -7.87
C SER A 64 -5.84 -4.36 -7.45
N VAL A 65 -6.15 -4.75 -6.20
CA VAL A 65 -7.46 -4.69 -5.58
C VAL A 65 -7.49 -3.77 -4.35
N GLY A 66 -6.37 -3.17 -4.00
CA GLY A 66 -6.25 -2.38 -2.79
C GLY A 66 -4.83 -1.88 -2.53
N LYS A 67 -4.63 -1.34 -1.33
CA LYS A 67 -3.35 -0.78 -0.89
C LYS A 67 -3.15 -0.96 0.62
N VAL A 68 -1.89 -1.03 1.05
CA VAL A 68 -1.53 -0.98 2.47
C VAL A 68 -1.79 0.43 3.01
N SER A 69 -2.59 0.54 4.06
CA SER A 69 -2.99 1.82 4.64
C SER A 69 -2.14 2.24 5.84
N LYS A 70 -1.73 1.28 6.67
CA LYS A 70 -0.90 1.49 7.86
C LYS A 70 -0.05 0.26 8.16
N ILE A 71 1.09 0.47 8.80
CA ILE A 71 1.95 -0.59 9.35
C ILE A 71 2.34 -0.15 10.76
N GLU A 72 2.00 -0.96 11.75
CA GLU A 72 2.19 -0.66 13.17
C GLU A 72 2.76 -1.90 13.87
N LEU A 73 3.47 -1.70 14.98
CA LEU A 73 3.85 -2.81 15.84
C LEU A 73 2.64 -3.17 16.69
N GLY A 74 2.09 -4.36 16.44
CA GLY A 74 0.97 -4.93 17.17
C GLY A 74 1.40 -5.52 18.51
N GLU A 75 0.44 -6.20 19.14
CA GLU A 75 0.72 -6.92 20.39
C GLU A 75 1.59 -8.15 20.12
N GLN A 76 2.25 -8.67 21.16
CA GLN A 76 3.08 -9.88 21.08
C GLN A 76 4.29 -9.78 20.12
N GLY A 77 4.61 -8.58 19.64
CA GLY A 77 5.76 -8.34 18.75
C GLY A 77 5.47 -8.61 17.27
N LEU A 78 4.21 -8.86 16.89
CA LEU A 78 3.80 -9.01 15.50
C LEU A 78 3.62 -7.64 14.84
N ALA A 79 3.90 -7.56 13.55
CA ALA A 79 3.59 -6.36 12.77
C ALA A 79 2.12 -6.40 12.31
N ARG A 80 1.34 -5.43 12.76
CA ARG A 80 -0.05 -5.24 12.35
C ARG A 80 -0.10 -4.36 11.10
N VAL A 81 -0.69 -4.89 10.04
CA VAL A 81 -0.81 -4.23 8.75
C VAL A 81 -2.27 -3.94 8.47
N GLY A 82 -2.59 -2.67 8.23
CA GLY A 82 -3.90 -2.25 7.73
C GLY A 82 -3.92 -2.33 6.21
N ILE A 83 -4.98 -2.91 5.68
CA ILE A 83 -5.20 -3.16 4.26
C ILE A 83 -6.50 -2.47 3.86
N LEU A 84 -6.47 -1.63 2.83
CA LEU A 84 -7.68 -1.07 2.23
C LEU A 84 -8.01 -1.82 0.94
N ILE A 85 -9.21 -2.37 0.87
CA ILE A 85 -9.72 -3.10 -0.29
C ILE A 85 -10.71 -2.24 -1.06
N ASN A 86 -10.57 -2.23 -2.39
CA ASN A 86 -11.42 -1.48 -3.30
C ASN A 86 -12.86 -2.00 -3.30
N GLN A 87 -13.81 -1.08 -3.45
CA GLN A 87 -15.22 -1.42 -3.53
C GLN A 87 -15.51 -2.42 -4.66
N GLY A 88 -16.25 -3.49 -4.35
CA GLY A 88 -16.64 -4.53 -5.31
C GLY A 88 -15.77 -5.79 -5.28
N VAL A 89 -14.64 -5.75 -4.57
CA VAL A 89 -13.82 -6.93 -4.29
C VAL A 89 -14.24 -7.52 -2.94
N LYS A 90 -14.50 -8.83 -2.90
CA LYS A 90 -14.82 -9.56 -1.67
C LYS A 90 -13.71 -10.54 -1.33
N ILE A 91 -13.26 -10.54 -0.08
CA ILE A 91 -12.24 -11.45 0.43
C ILE A 91 -12.96 -12.55 1.23
N SER A 92 -12.61 -13.82 0.99
CA SER A 92 -13.17 -14.95 1.77
C SER A 92 -12.57 -14.97 3.18
N ALA A 93 -13.31 -15.52 4.15
CA ALA A 93 -12.86 -15.59 5.55
C ALA A 93 -11.58 -16.43 5.74
N ASP A 94 -11.39 -17.43 4.88
CA ASP A 94 -10.23 -18.31 4.83
C ASP A 94 -9.14 -17.84 3.84
N ALA A 95 -9.17 -16.58 3.41
CA ALA A 95 -8.16 -16.04 2.52
C ALA A 95 -6.77 -16.00 3.19
N ILE A 96 -5.74 -16.12 2.36
CA ILE A 96 -4.35 -16.08 2.81
C ILE A 96 -3.70 -14.78 2.33
N ALA A 97 -3.15 -14.00 3.25
CA ALA A 97 -2.37 -12.80 2.93
C ALA A 97 -0.87 -13.11 2.94
N SER A 98 -0.18 -12.83 1.84
CA SER A 98 1.22 -13.20 1.65
C SER A 98 2.04 -12.00 1.21
N ILE A 99 3.11 -11.66 1.94
CA ILE A 99 4.04 -10.62 1.47
C ILE A 99 4.95 -11.23 0.42
N ARG A 100 5.00 -10.60 -0.76
CA ARG A 100 5.80 -11.03 -1.90
C ARG A 100 6.56 -9.85 -2.48
N THR A 101 7.65 -10.14 -3.17
CA THR A 101 8.46 -9.15 -3.89
C THR A 101 8.05 -9.14 -5.36
N GLN A 102 7.88 -7.95 -5.95
CA GLN A 102 7.61 -7.86 -7.38
C GLN A 102 8.88 -8.20 -8.17
N GLY A 103 8.88 -9.35 -8.86
CA GLY A 103 10.08 -9.85 -9.52
C GLY A 103 11.19 -10.19 -8.51
N LEU A 104 12.45 -9.87 -8.85
CA LEU A 104 13.62 -10.20 -8.02
C LEU A 104 14.04 -9.07 -7.06
N ILE A 105 13.85 -7.81 -7.45
CA ILE A 105 14.37 -6.62 -6.74
C ILE A 105 13.30 -5.51 -6.62
N GLY A 106 12.06 -5.81 -6.97
CA GLY A 106 10.98 -4.81 -6.90
C GLY A 106 10.55 -4.52 -5.47
N ASP A 107 9.61 -3.59 -5.34
CA ASP A 107 8.96 -3.34 -4.07
C ASP A 107 8.17 -4.57 -3.60
N LYS A 108 7.96 -4.66 -2.28
CA LYS A 108 7.10 -5.70 -1.70
C LYS A 108 5.64 -5.28 -1.80
N TYR A 109 4.77 -6.26 -2.03
CA TYR A 109 3.33 -6.11 -2.13
C TYR A 109 2.64 -7.24 -1.36
N ILE A 110 1.35 -7.06 -1.05
CA ILE A 110 0.54 -8.11 -0.42
C ILE A 110 -0.20 -8.85 -1.53
N LYS A 111 0.02 -10.16 -1.61
CA LYS A 111 -0.78 -11.06 -2.44
C LYS A 111 -1.85 -11.70 -1.56
N ILE A 112 -3.12 -11.52 -1.93
CA ILE A 112 -4.24 -12.23 -1.32
C ILE A 112 -4.58 -13.44 -2.21
N ILE A 113 -4.68 -14.60 -1.59
CA ILE A 113 -5.17 -15.83 -2.21
C ILE A 113 -6.55 -16.09 -1.61
N GLN A 114 -7.57 -16.11 -2.46
CA GLN A 114 -8.92 -16.47 -2.05
C GLN A 114 -8.95 -17.94 -1.65
N GLY A 115 -9.63 -18.24 -0.54
CA GLY A 115 -9.98 -19.60 -0.19
C GLY A 115 -11.34 -20.02 -0.76
N ALA A 116 -11.94 -21.04 -0.16
CA ALA A 116 -13.18 -21.65 -0.61
C ALA A 116 -14.36 -21.40 0.34
N ASP A 117 -14.17 -20.60 1.38
CA ASP A 117 -15.24 -20.25 2.31
C ASP A 117 -16.34 -19.42 1.61
N GLU A 118 -17.58 -19.68 1.99
CA GLU A 118 -18.74 -18.89 1.56
C GLU A 118 -18.85 -17.59 2.35
N GLU A 119 -18.29 -17.56 3.57
CA GLU A 119 -18.22 -16.37 4.41
C GLU A 119 -17.18 -15.37 3.86
N MET A 120 -17.56 -14.09 3.89
CA MET A 120 -16.77 -12.99 3.35
C MET A 120 -16.44 -12.01 4.46
N LEU A 121 -15.18 -11.57 4.51
CA LEU A 121 -14.72 -10.60 5.50
C LEU A 121 -15.43 -9.25 5.31
N ALA A 122 -15.82 -8.65 6.43
CA ALA A 122 -16.42 -7.34 6.53
C ALA A 122 -15.38 -6.25 6.87
N ASP A 123 -15.83 -5.01 6.88
CA ASP A 123 -15.00 -3.86 7.29
C ASP A 123 -14.54 -4.00 8.73
N GLY A 124 -13.22 -3.95 8.94
CA GLY A 124 -12.58 -4.10 10.25
C GLY A 124 -12.18 -5.54 10.60
N ASP A 125 -12.52 -6.53 9.78
CA ASP A 125 -12.13 -7.91 10.04
C ASP A 125 -10.65 -8.17 9.76
N ALA A 126 -10.14 -9.28 10.31
CA ALA A 126 -8.75 -9.68 10.17
C ALA A 126 -8.59 -10.90 9.25
N ILE A 127 -7.53 -10.90 8.44
CA ILE A 127 -7.05 -12.08 7.73
C ILE A 127 -6.10 -12.83 8.66
N PHE A 128 -6.48 -14.05 9.06
CA PHE A 128 -5.74 -14.83 10.04
C PHE A 128 -4.60 -15.65 9.46
N ASP A 129 -4.73 -16.15 8.22
CA ASP A 129 -3.65 -16.90 7.58
C ASP A 129 -2.71 -15.93 6.85
N THR A 130 -1.55 -15.70 7.46
CA THR A 130 -0.55 -14.78 6.95
C THR A 130 0.78 -15.48 6.67
N GLN A 131 1.44 -15.05 5.60
CA GLN A 131 2.78 -15.49 5.25
C GLN A 131 3.71 -14.29 5.18
N SER A 132 4.60 -14.24 6.17
CA SER A 132 5.65 -13.23 6.31
C SER A 132 6.57 -13.20 5.09
N SER A 133 7.23 -12.06 4.90
CA SER A 133 8.18 -11.92 3.81
C SER A 133 9.42 -12.79 4.07
N ILE A 134 9.93 -13.45 3.03
CA ILE A 134 11.20 -14.19 3.14
C ILE A 134 12.34 -13.23 2.82
N ASP A 135 13.28 -13.09 3.75
CA ASP A 135 14.51 -12.33 3.51
C ASP A 135 15.54 -13.22 2.84
N PHE A 136 16.08 -12.75 1.71
CA PHE A 136 17.06 -13.50 0.91
C PHE A 136 18.31 -13.85 1.74
N GLU A 137 18.73 -12.95 2.62
CA GLU A 137 19.83 -13.15 3.56
C GLU A 137 19.57 -14.36 4.47
N ALA A 138 18.33 -14.51 4.96
CA ALA A 138 17.94 -15.64 5.80
C ALA A 138 17.97 -16.97 5.03
N LEU A 139 17.57 -16.98 3.75
CA LEU A 139 17.67 -18.16 2.89
C LEU A 139 19.12 -18.56 2.59
N VAL A 140 19.97 -17.59 2.29
CA VAL A 140 21.39 -17.83 2.03
C VAL A 140 22.08 -18.36 3.28
N SER A 141 21.81 -17.75 4.44
CA SER A 141 22.30 -18.22 5.74
C SER A 141 21.86 -19.66 6.01
N LYS A 142 20.55 -19.94 5.86
CA LYS A 142 20.00 -21.29 6.01
C LYS A 142 20.73 -22.31 5.14
N TYR A 143 20.95 -22.01 3.86
CA TYR A 143 21.65 -22.92 2.96
C TYR A 143 23.13 -23.12 3.32
N ILE A 144 23.83 -22.07 3.74
CA ILE A 144 25.26 -22.13 4.08
C ILE A 144 25.51 -22.87 5.40
N PHE A 145 24.66 -22.68 6.41
CA PHE A 145 24.91 -23.16 7.77
C PHE A 145 24.12 -24.43 8.16
N GLU A 146 23.06 -24.79 7.43
CA GLU A 146 22.25 -26.00 7.69
C GLU A 146 22.69 -27.19 6.81
N SER A 147 23.78 -27.03 6.05
CA SER A 147 24.38 -28.08 5.20
C SER A 147 25.46 -28.92 5.91
N ASP A 148 25.64 -28.77 7.22
CA ASP A 148 26.50 -29.62 8.07
C ASP A 148 25.66 -30.49 9.03
#